data_AF-A0A6I5RJC1-F1
#
_entry.id   AF-A0A6I5RJC1-F1
#
_cell.length_a   1.000
_cell.length_b   1.000
_cell.length_c   1.000
_cell.angle_alpha   90.00
_cell.angle_beta   90.00
_cell.angle_gamma   90.00
#
_symmetry.space_group_name_H-M   'P 1'
#
loop_
_entity.id
_entity.type
_entity.pdbx_description
1 polymer ?
#
loop_
_entity_poly.entity_id
_entity_poly.type
_entity_poly.pdbx_seq_one_letter_code
_entity_poly.pdbx_strand_id
1 'polypeptide(L)' 'MANVAVIGAGLGGLSTAYELRHLLPKEHTVTLISDQPTFTFVPGLIRVALGLDPLHHMQLDLERLTQKHG' A
#
# COMPACT_ATOMS: atom_id res chain seq x y z
N MET A 1 7.13 17.63 -15.60
CA MET A 1 6.54 17.30 -14.29
C MET A 1 5.29 16.44 -14.52
N ALA A 2 5.38 15.13 -14.31
CA ALA A 2 4.24 14.22 -14.44
C ALA A 2 3.59 13.97 -13.07
N ASN A 3 2.26 13.87 -13.05
CA ASN A 3 1.48 13.45 -11.88
C ASN A 3 0.90 12.08 -12.19
N VAL A 4 1.30 11.07 -11.43
CA VAL A 4 0.90 9.68 -11.63
C VAL A 4 0.01 9.25 -10.48
N ALA A 5 -1.25 8.93 -10.78
CA ALA A 5 -2.18 8.38 -9.81
C ALA A 5 -2.19 6.85 -9.90
N VAL A 6 -1.98 6.17 -8.77
CA VAL A 6 -2.17 4.73 -8.62
C VAL A 6 -3.42 4.51 -7.80
N ILE A 7 -4.46 3.94 -8.42
CA ILE A 7 -5.76 3.73 -7.76
C ILE A 7 -5.84 2.29 -7.27
N GLY A 8 -6.03 2.14 -5.97
CA GLY A 8 -6.09 0.87 -5.24
C GLY A 8 -4.77 0.54 -4.54
N ALA A 9 -4.77 0.49 -3.20
CA ALA A 9 -3.60 0.15 -2.39
C ALA A 9 -3.54 -1.32 -1.96
N GLY A 10 -3.96 -2.23 -2.86
CA GLY A 10 -3.76 -3.67 -2.69
C GLY A 10 -2.33 -4.11 -3.02
N LEU A 11 -2.10 -5.41 -3.13
CA LEU A 11 -0.76 -5.97 -3.39
C LEU A 11 -0.13 -5.41 -4.68
N GLY A 12 -0.91 -5.26 -5.75
CA GLY A 12 -0.42 -4.70 -7.01
C GLY A 12 -0.16 -3.19 -6.95
N GLY A 13 -1.14 -2.41 -6.50
CA GLY A 13 -1.03 -0.95 -6.54
C GLY A 13 -0.07 -0.38 -5.52
N LEU A 14 0.02 -0.95 -4.31
CA LEU A 14 1.02 -0.53 -3.33
C LEU A 14 2.45 -0.78 -3.85
N SER A 15 2.73 -1.98 -4.37
CA SER A 15 4.02 -2.30 -4.97
C SER A 15 4.32 -1.38 -6.15
N THR A 16 3.34 -1.11 -7.02
CA THR A 16 3.50 -0.20 -8.16
C THR A 16 3.85 1.23 -7.72
N ALA A 17 3.21 1.75 -6.67
CA ALA A 17 3.52 3.08 -6.14
C ALA A 17 4.97 3.16 -5.64
N TYR A 18 5.45 2.12 -4.94
CA TYR A 18 6.86 2.04 -4.51
C TYR A 18 7.84 1.97 -5.68
N GLU A 19 7.59 1.12 -6.65
CA GLU A 19 8.44 0.99 -7.84
C GLU A 19 8.49 2.29 -8.64
N LEU A 20 7.34 2.95 -8.85
CA LEU A 20 7.30 4.25 -9.52
C LEU A 20 8.09 5.32 -8.76
N ARG A 21 7.96 5.37 -7.42
CA ARG A 21 8.73 6.33 -6.61
C ARG A 21 10.24 6.06 -6.68
N HIS A 22 10.64 4.80 -6.79
CA HIS A 22 12.04 4.39 -6.95
C HIS A 22 12.59 4.73 -8.35
N LEU A 23 11.83 4.43 -9.41
CA LEU A 23 12.27 4.57 -10.81
C LEU A 23 12.17 6.01 -11.34
N LEU A 24 11.18 6.78 -10.88
CA LEU A 24 10.95 8.14 -11.37
C LEU A 24 11.81 9.17 -10.64
N PRO A 25 12.34 10.19 -11.36
CA PRO A 25 12.96 11.36 -10.76
C PRO A 25 12.05 12.06 -9.72
N LYS A 26 12.65 12.76 -8.75
CA LYS A 26 11.92 13.43 -7.65
C LYS A 26 10.98 14.55 -8.11
N GLU A 27 11.19 15.10 -9.30
CA GLU A 27 10.29 16.08 -9.89
C GLU A 27 8.94 15.50 -10.30
N HIS A 28 8.78 14.18 -10.37
CA HIS A 28 7.49 13.56 -10.65
C HIS A 28 6.79 13.20 -9.34
N THR A 29 5.46 13.42 -9.32
CA THR A 29 4.62 13.11 -8.16
C THR A 29 3.90 11.79 -8.39
N VAL A 30 3.95 10.89 -7.41
CA VAL A 30 3.22 9.62 -7.40
C VAL A 30 2.21 9.68 -6.26
N THR A 31 0.93 9.52 -6.56
CA THR A 31 -0.15 9.57 -5.57
C THR A 31 -0.84 8.22 -5.53
N LEU A 32 -0.77 7.55 -4.38
CA LEU A 32 -1.53 6.33 -4.11
C LEU A 32 -2.90 6.70 -3.54
N ILE A 33 -3.97 6.25 -4.20
CA ILE A 33 -5.35 6.47 -3.79
C ILE A 33 -5.93 5.15 -3.32
N SER A 34 -6.49 5.13 -2.11
CA SER A 34 -7.09 3.96 -1.49
C SER A 34 -8.44 4.32 -0.88
N ASP A 35 -9.39 3.39 -0.92
CA ASP A 35 -10.67 3.48 -0.21
C ASP A 35 -10.55 3.07 1.26
N GLN A 36 -9.47 2.39 1.62
CA GLN A 36 -9.13 1.99 2.99
C GLN A 36 -7.84 2.65 3.48
N PRO A 37 -7.71 2.97 4.78
CA PRO A 37 -6.48 3.54 5.35
C PRO A 37 -5.38 2.49 5.56
N THR A 38 -5.68 1.20 5.42
CA THR A 38 -4.75 0.10 5.68
C THR A 38 -4.63 -0.85 4.48
N PHE A 39 -3.43 -1.34 4.24
CA PHE A 39 -3.20 -2.52 3.42
C PHE A 39 -3.56 -3.75 4.24
N THR A 40 -4.31 -4.69 3.65
CA THR A 40 -4.60 -5.99 4.26
C THR A 40 -4.00 -7.10 3.41
N PHE A 41 -3.18 -7.96 4.01
CA PHE A 41 -2.69 -9.17 3.37
C PHE A 41 -3.79 -10.24 3.31
N VAL A 42 -4.62 -10.15 2.27
CA VAL A 42 -5.81 -11.01 2.07
C VAL A 42 -5.52 -12.51 2.19
N PRO A 43 -4.41 -13.07 1.64
CA PRO A 43 -4.12 -14.50 1.80
C PRO A 43 -3.96 -14.92 3.29
N GLY A 44 -3.52 -14.03 4.16
CA GLY A 44 -3.35 -14.29 5.59
C GLY A 44 -4.66 -14.37 6.38
N LEU A 45 -5.78 -13.92 5.81
CA LEU A 45 -7.08 -13.88 6.50
C LEU A 45 -7.63 -15.27 6.86
N ILE A 46 -7.14 -16.34 6.23
CA ILE A 46 -7.49 -17.72 6.63
C ILE A 46 -7.09 -17.98 8.08
N ARG A 47 -5.95 -17.46 8.54
CA ARG A 47 -5.50 -17.63 9.93
C ARG A 47 -6.36 -16.83 10.91
N VAL A 48 -6.83 -15.66 10.48
CA VAL A 48 -7.76 -14.82 11.25
C VAL A 48 -9.12 -15.52 11.39
N ALA A 49 -9.66 -16.08 10.29
CA ALA A 49 -10.91 -16.81 10.31
C ALA A 49 -10.88 -18.07 11.21
N LEU A 50 -9.72 -18.70 11.33
CA LEU A 50 -9.49 -19.85 12.21
C LEU A 50 -9.15 -19.46 13.66
N GLY A 51 -9.10 -18.16 14.00
CA GLY A 51 -8.78 -17.68 15.34
C GLY A 51 -7.32 -17.89 15.75
N LEU A 52 -6.42 -18.13 14.80
CA LEU A 52 -4.99 -18.38 15.05
C LEU A 52 -4.20 -17.07 15.20
N ASP A 53 -4.66 -16.00 14.56
CA ASP A 53 -4.02 -14.69 14.58
C ASP A 53 -5.07 -13.57 14.62
N PRO A 54 -4.78 -12.44 15.29
CA PRO A 54 -5.62 -11.26 15.22
C PRO A 54 -5.49 -10.53 13.87
N LEU A 55 -6.53 -9.82 13.45
CA LEU A 55 -6.58 -9.11 12.15
C LEU A 55 -5.41 -8.15 11.94
N HIS A 56 -4.99 -7.43 12.98
CA HIS A 56 -3.93 -6.42 12.88
C HIS A 56 -2.55 -7.01 12.51
N HIS A 57 -2.34 -8.33 12.66
CA HIS A 57 -1.13 -9.00 12.14
C HIS A 57 -1.09 -9.01 10.60
N MET A 58 -2.25 -8.89 9.95
CA MET A 58 -2.38 -8.89 8.48
C MET A 58 -2.53 -7.47 7.92
N GLN A 59 -2.46 -6.43 8.76
CA GLN A 59 -2.73 -5.05 8.36
C GLN A 59 -1.53 -4.14 8.55
N LEU A 60 -1.34 -3.25 7.58
CA LEU A 60 -0.34 -2.19 7.64
C LEU A 60 -0.99 -0.84 7.37
N ASP A 61 -0.61 0.18 8.15
CA ASP A 61 -1.07 1.55 7.96
C ASP A 61 -0.44 2.17 6.71
N LEU A 62 -1.28 2.58 5.75
CA LEU A 62 -0.79 3.07 4.46
C LEU A 62 -0.09 4.42 4.59
N GLU A 63 -0.62 5.32 5.41
CA GLU A 63 -0.06 6.66 5.60
C GLU A 63 1.36 6.57 6.19
N ARG A 64 1.55 5.81 7.26
CA ARG A 64 2.87 5.60 7.88
C ARG A 64 3.85 4.91 6.95
N LEU A 65 3.38 4.02 6.08
CA LEU A 65 4.22 3.30 5.11
C LEU A 65 4.71 4.21 3.98
N THR A 66 3.83 5.04 3.42
CA THR A 66 4.14 5.87 2.24
C THR A 66 4.91 7.14 2.62
N GLN A 67 4.63 7.74 3.78
CA GLN A 67 5.34 8.95 4.26
C GLN A 67 6.87 8.79 4.30
N LYS A 68 7.38 7.58 4.52
CA LYS A 68 8.83 7.31 4.55
C LYS A 68 9.52 7.43 3.19
N HIS A 69 8.78 7.38 2.08
CA HIS A 69 9.36 7.22 0.74
C HIS A 69 9.11 8.40 -0.20
N GLY A 70 8.47 9.46 0.30
CA GLY A 70 8.26 10.73 -0.41
C GLY A 70 6.83 10.92 -0.87
#